data_AF-A0A9E5I3Q5-F1
#
_entry.id   AF-A0A9E5I3Q5-F1
#
_cell.length_a   1.000
_cell.length_b   1.000
_cell.length_c   1.000
_cell.angle_alpha   90.00
_cell.angle_beta   90.00
_cell.angle_gamma   90.00
#
_symmetry.space_group_name_H-M   'P 1'
#
loop_
_entity.id
_entity.type
_entity.pdbx_description
1 polymer ?
#
loop_
_entity_poly.entity_id
_entity_poly.type
_entity_poly.pdbx_seq_one_letter_code
_entity_poly.pdbx_strand_id
1 'polypeptide(L)'
;MSRGKAINVKIATTKVIKALETRLAKLNKDWDNQSENEAKYQKAIEKWRKEVGKFAIANIAKAENFRTNYRSWNKTLNVDFDLTCNEGDFPAEPQRDFEQLHQHTYNEMKEEMENAIRILKMTDEEVVSTSTYNAIARYL
;
A
#
# COMPACT_ATOMS: atom_id res chain seq x y z
N MET A 1 38.52 9.16 5.87
CA MET A 1 37.23 8.43 5.88
C MET A 1 37.49 7.01 6.37
N SER A 2 37.35 6.74 7.67
CA SER A 2 37.45 5.35 8.15
C SER A 2 36.29 4.57 7.53
N ARG A 3 36.58 3.57 6.69
CA ARG A 3 35.57 2.57 6.32
C ARG A 3 35.07 1.98 7.63
N GLY A 4 33.84 2.34 8.04
CA GLY A 4 33.23 1.78 9.23
C GLY A 4 33.37 0.27 9.18
N LYS A 5 33.85 -0.34 10.27
CA LYS A 5 34.05 -1.80 10.38
C LYS A 5 32.84 -2.49 9.76
N ALA A 6 33.07 -3.24 8.67
CA ALA A 6 32.01 -4.03 8.07
C ALA A 6 31.42 -4.91 9.17
N ILE A 7 30.11 -4.78 9.40
CA ILE A 7 29.39 -5.58 10.39
C ILE A 7 29.47 -7.03 9.92
N ASN A 8 30.40 -7.81 10.47
CA ASN A 8 30.55 -9.22 10.14
C ASN A 8 29.72 -10.04 11.14
N VAL A 9 28.47 -10.28 10.78
CA VAL A 9 27.53 -11.07 11.58
C VAL A 9 27.26 -12.38 10.84
N LYS A 10 27.48 -13.48 11.55
CA LYS A 10 27.07 -14.82 11.13
C LYS A 10 25.61 -15.02 11.52
N ILE A 11 24.75 -15.26 10.55
CA ILE A 11 23.31 -15.41 10.76
C ILE A 11 22.95 -16.86 10.46
N ALA A 12 22.18 -17.51 11.34
CA ALA A 12 21.78 -18.89 11.15
C ALA A 12 20.95 -19.05 9.86
N THR A 13 21.36 -19.96 8.97
CA THR A 13 20.72 -20.22 7.68
C THR A 13 19.23 -20.55 7.86
N THR A 14 18.91 -21.34 8.89
CA THR A 14 17.53 -21.70 9.25
C THR A 14 16.66 -20.50 9.62
N LYS A 15 17.23 -19.44 10.22
CA LYS A 15 16.48 -18.21 10.53
C LYS A 15 16.18 -17.42 9.26
N VAL A 16 17.13 -17.33 8.34
CA VAL A 16 16.95 -16.62 7.06
C VAL A 16 15.90 -17.32 6.20
N ILE A 17 15.95 -18.66 6.10
CA ILE A 17 14.93 -19.45 5.39
C ILE A 17 13.54 -19.16 5.95
N LYS A 18 13.36 -19.25 7.27
CA LYS A 18 12.06 -18.99 7.91
C LYS A 18 11.56 -17.57 7.68
N ALA A 19 12.46 -16.58 7.73
CA ALA A 19 12.09 -15.19 7.50
C ALA A 19 11.64 -14.97 6.04
N LEU A 20 12.34 -15.55 5.07
CA LEU A 20 11.95 -15.50 3.66
C LEU A 20 10.63 -16.23 3.39
N GLU A 21 10.44 -17.43 3.95
CA GLU A 21 9.17 -18.17 3.83
C GLU A 21 8.00 -17.38 4.41
N THR A 22 8.22 -16.72 5.55
CA THR A 22 7.22 -15.84 6.17
C THR A 22 6.91 -14.64 5.28
N ARG A 23 7.93 -13.98 4.71
CA ARG A 23 7.71 -12.86 3.79
C ARG A 23 6.99 -13.31 2.53
N LEU A 24 7.40 -14.44 1.93
CA LEU A 24 6.79 -14.98 0.72
C LEU A 24 5.31 -15.31 0.94
N ALA A 25 4.97 -15.93 2.08
CA ALA A 25 3.59 -16.19 2.46
C ALA A 25 2.79 -14.88 2.62
N LYS A 26 3.39 -13.85 3.24
CA LYS A 26 2.77 -12.52 3.34
C LYS A 26 2.58 -11.89 1.96
N LEU A 27 3.59 -11.91 1.08
CA LEU A 27 3.51 -11.34 -0.26
C LEU A 27 2.37 -11.97 -1.07
N ASN A 28 2.26 -13.30 -1.07
CA ASN A 28 1.18 -14.01 -1.76
C ASN A 28 -0.19 -13.64 -1.17
N LYS A 29 -0.30 -13.60 0.16
CA LYS A 29 -1.54 -13.20 0.83
C LYS A 29 -1.95 -11.76 0.51
N ASP A 30 -1.00 -10.83 0.50
CA ASP A 30 -1.26 -9.43 0.19
C ASP A 30 -1.71 -9.28 -1.27
N TRP A 31 -1.04 -9.98 -2.20
CA TRP A 31 -1.39 -10.04 -3.61
C TRP A 31 -2.81 -10.60 -3.85
N ASP A 32 -3.13 -11.75 -3.25
CA ASP A 32 -4.43 -12.40 -3.42
C ASP A 32 -5.58 -11.53 -2.88
N ASN A 33 -5.36 -10.85 -1.75
CA ASN A 33 -6.38 -10.01 -1.11
C ASN A 33 -6.49 -8.60 -1.72
N GLN A 34 -5.52 -8.16 -2.52
CA GLN A 34 -5.47 -6.79 -3.05
C GLN A 34 -6.74 -6.39 -3.81
N SER A 35 -7.26 -7.30 -4.64
CA SER A 35 -8.48 -7.04 -5.43
C SER A 35 -9.72 -6.85 -4.56
N GLU A 36 -9.86 -7.66 -3.51
CA GLU A 36 -10.96 -7.57 -2.57
C GLU A 36 -10.86 -6.31 -1.69
N ASN A 37 -9.66 -5.98 -1.24
CA ASN A 37 -9.40 -4.79 -0.45
C ASN A 37 -9.67 -3.51 -1.25
N GLU A 38 -9.28 -3.48 -2.53
CA GLU A 38 -9.61 -2.36 -3.42
C GLU A 38 -11.12 -2.25 -3.65
N ALA A 39 -11.81 -3.38 -3.86
CA ALA A 39 -13.26 -3.36 -4.00
C ALA A 39 -13.99 -2.85 -2.73
N LYS A 40 -13.50 -3.22 -1.53
CA LYS A 40 -14.02 -2.71 -0.25
C LYS A 40 -13.76 -1.20 -0.10
N TYR A 41 -12.55 -0.76 -0.43
CA TYR A 41 -12.18 0.65 -0.38
C TYR A 41 -13.01 1.50 -1.35
N GLN A 42 -13.18 1.07 -2.59
CA GLN A 42 -14.01 1.79 -3.57
C GLN A 42 -15.47 1.90 -3.12
N LYS A 43 -16.05 0.83 -2.54
CA LYS A 43 -17.39 0.88 -1.95
C LYS A 43 -17.48 1.87 -0.79
N ALA A 44 -16.45 1.92 0.07
CA ALA A 44 -16.38 2.88 1.17
C ALA A 44 -16.31 4.32 0.63
N ILE A 45 -15.49 4.59 -0.38
CA ILE A 45 -15.38 5.89 -1.04
C ILE A 45 -16.70 6.32 -1.70
N GLU A 46 -17.37 5.41 -2.41
CA GLU A 46 -18.68 5.70 -3.00
C GLU A 46 -19.73 6.05 -1.96
N LYS A 47 -19.75 5.32 -0.84
CA LYS A 47 -20.64 5.60 0.29
C LYS A 47 -20.30 6.96 0.91
N TRP A 48 -19.03 7.22 1.19
CA TRP A 48 -18.54 8.47 1.75
C TRP A 48 -18.91 9.67 0.87
N ARG A 49 -18.68 9.59 -0.45
CA ARG A 49 -19.09 10.65 -1.41
C ARG A 49 -20.58 10.96 -1.34
N LYS A 50 -21.44 9.94 -1.19
CA LYS A 50 -22.89 10.14 -1.04
C LYS A 50 -23.23 10.82 0.29
N GLU A 51 -22.55 10.47 1.37
CA GLU A 51 -22.78 11.07 2.69
C GLU A 51 -22.29 12.53 2.74
N VAL A 52 -21.12 12.83 2.17
CA VAL A 52 -20.62 14.20 1.99
C VAL A 52 -21.57 15.02 1.11
N GLY A 53 -22.08 14.46 0.01
CA GLY A 53 -23.07 15.13 -0.84
C GLY A 53 -24.36 15.46 -0.08
N LYS A 54 -24.87 14.53 0.74
CA LYS A 54 -26.03 14.80 1.61
C LYS A 54 -25.75 15.90 2.63
N PHE A 55 -24.58 15.86 3.27
CA PHE A 55 -24.15 16.89 4.20
C PHE A 55 -24.09 18.27 3.53
N ALA A 56 -23.53 18.34 2.32
CA ALA A 56 -23.41 19.58 1.56
C ALA A 56 -24.78 20.16 1.18
N ILE A 57 -25.70 19.34 0.69
CA ILE A 57 -27.08 19.77 0.35
C ILE A 57 -27.82 20.26 1.60
N ALA A 58 -27.69 19.56 2.73
CA ALA A 58 -28.34 19.94 3.98
C ALA A 58 -27.82 21.28 4.55
N ASN A 59 -26.58 21.65 4.24
CA ASN A 59 -25.93 22.85 4.75
C ASN A 59 -25.77 23.96 3.70
N ILE A 60 -26.31 23.80 2.48
CA ILE A 60 -26.11 24.75 1.37
C ILE A 60 -26.55 26.18 1.68
N ALA A 61 -27.49 26.38 2.62
CA ALA A 61 -27.91 27.71 3.05
C ALA A 61 -26.79 28.50 3.77
N LYS A 62 -25.77 27.81 4.28
CA LYS A 62 -24.58 28.39 4.90
C LYS A 62 -23.40 28.48 3.92
N ALA A 63 -23.64 28.16 2.65
CA ALA A 63 -22.59 28.12 1.65
C ALA A 63 -22.09 29.53 1.32
N GLU A 64 -20.78 29.63 1.15
CA GLU A 64 -20.09 30.82 0.70
C GLU A 64 -19.41 30.55 -0.65
N ASN A 65 -18.92 31.60 -1.32
CA ASN A 65 -18.15 31.47 -2.56
C ASN A 65 -18.81 30.62 -3.65
N PHE A 66 -20.11 30.79 -3.88
CA PHE A 66 -20.83 30.05 -4.92
C PHE A 66 -20.27 30.37 -6.32
N ARG A 67 -19.78 29.36 -7.04
CA ARG A 67 -19.25 29.51 -8.39
C ARG A 67 -19.85 28.48 -9.32
N THR A 68 -19.91 28.85 -10.60
CA THR A 68 -20.45 27.99 -11.65
C THR A 68 -19.58 28.04 -12.89
N ASN A 69 -19.36 26.88 -13.51
CA ASN A 69 -18.66 26.76 -14.78
C ASN A 69 -19.46 25.87 -15.74
N TYR A 70 -20.07 26.49 -16.75
CA TYR A 70 -20.77 25.77 -17.80
C TYR A 70 -19.83 25.44 -18.96
N ARG A 71 -19.68 24.15 -19.23
CA ARG A 71 -18.89 23.64 -20.36
C ARG A 71 -19.83 23.27 -21.50
N SER A 72 -19.87 24.13 -22.53
CA SER A 72 -20.77 23.97 -23.68
C SER A 72 -20.49 22.71 -24.53
N TRP A 73 -19.22 22.31 -24.65
CA TRP A 73 -18.79 21.18 -25.47
C TRP A 73 -19.24 19.81 -24.95
N ASN A 74 -19.52 19.68 -23.64
CA ASN A 74 -20.11 18.47 -23.04
C ASN A 74 -21.38 18.74 -22.25
N LYS A 75 -22.01 19.91 -22.45
CA LYS A 75 -23.27 20.34 -21.82
C LYS A 75 -23.29 20.14 -20.29
N THR A 76 -22.15 20.32 -19.62
CA THR A 76 -22.01 20.08 -18.18
C THR A 76 -21.91 21.40 -17.43
N LEU A 77 -22.80 21.62 -16.46
CA LEU A 77 -22.67 22.68 -15.46
C LEU A 77 -21.96 22.12 -14.23
N ASN A 78 -20.79 22.68 -13.89
CA ASN A 78 -20.19 22.48 -12.58
C ASN A 78 -20.68 23.59 -11.65
N VAL A 79 -21.07 23.21 -10.44
CA VAL A 79 -21.46 24.10 -9.35
C VAL A 79 -20.60 23.72 -8.16
N ASP A 80 -19.87 24.68 -7.61
CA ASP A 80 -19.08 24.51 -6.39
C ASP A 80 -19.36 25.67 -5.41
N PHE A 81 -19.17 25.36 -4.13
CA PHE A 81 -19.39 26.29 -3.03
C PHE A 81 -18.58 25.82 -1.82
N ASP A 82 -18.25 26.76 -0.95
CA ASP A 82 -17.51 26.49 0.27
C ASP A 82 -18.46 26.35 1.46
N LEU A 83 -18.20 25.40 2.36
CA LEU A 83 -18.87 25.27 3.65
C LEU A 83 -17.84 25.36 4.76
N THR A 84 -17.92 26.40 5.58
CA THR A 84 -17.12 26.49 6.80
C THR A 84 -17.66 25.52 7.85
N CYS A 85 -16.89 24.48 8.16
CA CYS A 85 -17.20 23.48 9.16
C CYS A 85 -15.91 22.94 9.78
N ASN A 86 -16.03 22.25 10.91
CA ASN A 86 -14.92 21.56 11.54
C ASN A 86 -14.75 20.15 10.94
N GLU A 87 -13.56 19.59 11.06
CA GLU A 87 -13.21 18.25 10.52
C GLU A 87 -14.12 17.13 11.03
N GLY A 88 -14.71 17.27 12.23
CA GLY A 88 -15.65 16.29 12.80
C GLY A 88 -17.11 16.47 12.37
N ASP A 89 -17.45 17.53 11.64
CA ASP A 89 -18.85 17.84 11.30
C ASP A 89 -19.37 17.02 10.11
N PHE A 90 -18.47 16.43 9.32
CA PHE A 90 -18.80 15.66 8.13
C PHE A 90 -18.14 14.27 8.16
N PRO A 91 -18.61 13.30 7.34
CA PRO A 91 -18.08 11.95 7.34
C PRO A 91 -16.57 11.92 7.06
N ALA A 92 -15.81 11.19 7.88
CA ALA A 92 -14.38 11.00 7.68
C ALA A 92 -14.10 10.23 6.37
N GLU A 93 -13.10 10.68 5.62
CA GLU A 93 -12.69 10.02 4.39
C GLU A 93 -12.11 8.63 4.69
N PRO A 94 -12.59 7.57 4.01
CA PRO A 94 -12.00 6.24 4.13
C PRO A 94 -10.52 6.26 3.78
N GLN A 95 -9.69 5.60 4.59
CA GLN A 95 -8.27 5.43 4.31
C GLN A 95 -8.01 4.13 3.54
N ARG A 96 -6.97 4.17 2.69
CA ARG A 96 -6.49 2.98 1.98
C ARG A 96 -5.39 2.32 2.80
N ASP A 97 -5.76 1.30 3.57
CA ASP A 97 -4.87 0.64 4.53
C ASP A 97 -4.14 -0.58 3.95
N PHE A 98 -3.93 -0.63 2.64
CA PHE A 98 -3.22 -1.72 1.98
C PHE A 98 -2.36 -1.20 0.83
N GLU A 99 -1.25 -1.89 0.59
CA GLU A 99 -0.35 -1.58 -0.52
C GLU A 99 -0.90 -2.16 -1.81
N GLN A 100 -0.74 -1.40 -2.90
CA GLN A 100 -1.01 -1.89 -4.24
C GLN A 100 0.29 -2.38 -4.86
N LEU A 101 0.44 -3.69 -4.97
CA LEU A 101 1.52 -4.33 -5.71
C LEU A 101 1.17 -4.38 -7.20
N HIS A 102 2.16 -4.09 -8.04
CA HIS A 102 2.07 -4.33 -9.48
C HIS A 102 2.47 -5.77 -9.79
N GLN A 103 1.85 -6.36 -10.83
CA GLN A 103 2.08 -7.76 -11.20
C GLN A 103 3.56 -8.08 -11.46
N HIS A 104 4.27 -7.19 -12.16
CA HIS A 104 5.69 -7.38 -12.45
C HIS A 104 6.52 -7.43 -11.16
N THR A 105 6.31 -6.47 -10.26
CA THR A 105 6.97 -6.40 -8.95
C THR A 105 6.67 -7.63 -8.10
N TYR A 106 5.41 -8.09 -8.07
CA TYR A 106 5.02 -9.30 -7.36
C TYR A 106 5.76 -10.53 -7.90
N ASN A 107 5.76 -10.72 -9.22
CA ASN A 107 6.42 -11.86 -9.86
C ASN A 107 7.93 -11.86 -9.62
N GLU A 108 8.59 -10.71 -9.75
CA GLU A 108 10.03 -10.54 -9.51
C GLU A 108 10.38 -10.88 -8.05
N MET A 109 9.69 -10.24 -7.10
CA MET A 109 9.92 -10.50 -5.67
C MET A 109 9.68 -11.97 -5.30
N LYS A 110 8.63 -12.58 -5.86
CA LYS A 110 8.31 -13.99 -5.63
C LYS A 110 9.41 -14.90 -6.16
N GLU A 111 9.81 -14.72 -7.42
CA GLU A 111 10.85 -15.54 -8.06
C GLU A 111 12.19 -15.43 -7.32
N GLU A 112 12.60 -14.21 -6.96
CA GLU A 112 13.86 -13.98 -6.27
C GLU A 112 13.86 -14.59 -4.85
N MET A 113 12.75 -14.49 -4.11
CA MET A 113 12.61 -15.13 -2.79
C MET A 113 12.57 -16.66 -2.89
N GLU A 114 11.82 -17.22 -3.85
CA GLU A 114 11.73 -18.67 -4.06
C GLU A 114 13.11 -19.26 -4.43
N ASN A 115 13.84 -18.59 -5.33
CA ASN A 115 15.19 -18.98 -5.70
C ASN A 115 16.16 -18.89 -4.52
N ALA A 116 16.09 -17.82 -3.72
CA ALA A 116 16.92 -17.67 -2.52
C ALA A 116 16.64 -18.78 -1.50
N ILE A 117 15.37 -19.07 -1.20
CA ILE A 117 14.97 -20.17 -0.31
C ILE A 117 15.50 -21.51 -0.83
N ARG A 118 15.38 -21.76 -2.15
CA ARG A 118 15.85 -23.01 -2.77
C ARG A 118 17.35 -23.19 -2.58
N ILE A 119 18.15 -22.16 -2.86
CA ILE A 119 19.60 -22.19 -2.69
C ILE A 119 19.97 -22.42 -1.22
N LEU A 120 19.33 -21.69 -0.30
CA LEU A 120 19.59 -21.82 1.14
C LEU A 120 19.18 -23.19 1.72
N LYS A 121 18.21 -23.88 1.11
CA LYS A 121 17.84 -25.25 1.50
C LYS A 121 18.77 -26.33 0.94
N MET A 122 19.51 -26.03 -0.12
CA MET A 122 20.48 -26.95 -0.73
C MET A 122 21.88 -26.84 -0.12
N THR A 123 22.14 -25.83 0.72
CA THR A 123 23.44 -25.67 1.39
C THR A 123 23.46 -26.40 2.73
N ASP A 124 24.59 -27.01 3.05
CA ASP A 124 24.88 -27.61 4.35
C ASP A 124 25.47 -26.59 5.36
N GLU A 125 25.65 -25.32 4.95
CA GLU A 125 26.20 -24.26 5.79
C GLU A 125 25.22 -23.86 6.90
N GLU A 126 25.66 -23.97 8.17
CA GLU A 126 24.84 -23.59 9.33
C GLU A 126 24.59 -22.08 9.43
N VAL A 127 25.47 -21.28 8.83
CA VAL A 127 25.43 -19.81 8.87
C VAL A 127 25.66 -19.18 7.50
N VAL A 128 24.92 -18.11 7.21
CA VAL A 128 25.11 -17.30 6.02
C VAL A 128 26.04 -16.13 6.30
N SER A 129 26.83 -15.79 5.27
CA SER A 129 27.72 -14.64 5.29
C SER A 129 26.93 -13.32 5.27
N THR A 130 27.53 -12.24 5.77
CA THR A 130 26.92 -10.91 5.73
C THR A 130 26.63 -10.44 4.29
N SER A 131 27.47 -10.80 3.30
CA SER A 131 27.19 -10.45 1.89
C SER A 131 25.97 -11.19 1.36
N THR A 132 25.82 -12.49 1.69
CA THR A 132 24.64 -13.28 1.32
C THR A 132 23.38 -12.71 1.98
N TYR A 133 23.47 -12.32 3.26
CA TYR A 133 22.35 -11.68 3.95
C TYR A 133 21.98 -10.34 3.30
N ASN A 134 22.95 -9.48 3.00
CA ASN A 134 22.68 -8.17 2.39
C ASN A 134 22.00 -8.27 1.02
N ALA A 135 22.30 -9.31 0.23
CA ALA A 135 21.63 -9.55 -1.05
C ALA A 135 20.13 -9.87 -0.90
N ILE A 136 19.76 -10.43 0.25
CA ILE A 136 18.41 -10.93 0.54
C ILE A 136 17.65 -9.97 1.49
N ALA A 137 18.35 -9.09 2.20
CA ALA A 137 17.79 -8.18 3.19
C ALA A 137 16.69 -7.27 2.63
N ARG A 138 16.69 -6.99 1.32
CA ARG A 138 15.62 -6.23 0.66
C ARG A 138 14.23 -6.90 0.71
N TYR A 139 14.18 -8.20 1.01
CA TYR A 139 12.93 -8.94 1.16
C TYR A 139 12.56 -9.23 2.61
N LEU A 140 13.43 -8.92 3.58
CA LEU A 140 13.19 -9.18 5.00
C LEU A 140 12.58 -7.95 5.68
#